data_AF-A0A970Z1Q1-F1
#
_entry.id   AF-A0A970Z1Q1-F1
#
_cell.length_a   1.000
_cell.length_b   1.000
_cell.length_c   1.000
_cell.angle_alpha   90.00
_cell.angle_beta   90.00
_cell.angle_gamma   90.00
#
_symmetry.space_group_name_H-M   'P 1'
#
loop_
_entity.id
_entity.type
_entity.pdbx_description
1 polymer ?
#
loop_
_entity_poly.entity_id
_entity_poly.type
_entity_poly.pdbx_seq_one_letter_code
_entity_poly.pdbx_strand_id
1 'polypeptide(L)'
;MHFKGHVNSAAQSGWCYGFVAVRNGTPRYGPVHQSTDGVVSFQTQPGESEVYLVVAGTPGTVHHHAFLDGYPTNYRYPYEFRLSGAVPSGYEPGYVKPVATGGGHWHSNGGGWVSNSADVAATAYVGPRAAVYGNATVSGNARIEGLAWVNSGGSVSGNAVVRDNALIQGGVSIGGTAVVGGDAEPSGSCSSGTYLMFSTSRGCDGRAGETDVNPSHGRFTDAELAIDGPVTTTQPTTTTTTRSTTTTTRSTTTTTRSTTTTTRSTTTRPTTTQPTTTASRPTTTTTTTTAGGRTCSASYRILGQWPGGFQGEVAVTAGGAPISGWTVTWTFPDGQAVSQSWGAVITSTGAAVTATNAAWNGGLAAGAGATFGFIGTAGATNGVPVLTCTAS
;
A
#
# COMPACT_ATOMS: atom_id res chain seq x y z
N MET A 1 -1.37 7.08 -19.30
CA MET A 1 -0.94 7.53 -17.98
C MET A 1 0.50 7.97 -18.08
N HIS A 2 0.86 9.10 -17.49
CA HIS A 2 2.25 9.44 -17.20
C HIS A 2 2.49 9.18 -15.70
N PHE A 3 3.44 8.33 -15.36
CA PHE A 3 3.85 8.04 -13.98
C PHE A 3 5.21 8.68 -13.69
N LYS A 4 5.35 9.26 -12.50
CA LYS A 4 6.62 9.81 -12.02
C LYS A 4 6.81 9.51 -10.53
N GLY A 5 7.79 8.67 -10.20
CA GLY A 5 8.21 8.34 -8.84
C GLY A 5 9.46 9.11 -8.43
N HIS A 6 9.46 9.70 -7.24
CA HIS A 6 10.66 10.35 -6.72
C HIS A 6 11.69 9.31 -6.27
N VAL A 7 12.94 9.51 -6.68
CA VAL A 7 14.05 8.70 -6.20
C VAL A 7 14.61 9.34 -4.94
N ASN A 8 14.43 8.70 -3.80
CA ASN A 8 15.20 9.00 -2.61
C ASN A 8 16.45 8.11 -2.62
N SER A 9 17.63 8.74 -2.69
CA SER A 9 18.91 8.02 -2.72
C SER A 9 19.19 7.24 -1.43
N ALA A 10 18.76 7.77 -0.28
CA ALA A 10 18.92 7.10 1.02
C ALA A 10 18.00 5.88 1.16
N ALA A 11 16.83 5.90 0.51
CA ALA A 11 15.89 4.78 0.45
C ALA A 11 16.13 3.85 -0.74
N GLN A 12 17.05 4.22 -1.64
CA GLN A 12 17.24 3.59 -2.95
C GLN A 12 15.92 3.33 -3.68
N SER A 13 15.01 4.31 -3.69
CA SER A 13 13.64 4.13 -4.18
C SER A 13 13.61 3.72 -5.65
N GLY A 14 13.34 2.44 -5.91
CA GLY A 14 12.93 1.95 -7.22
C GLY A 14 11.41 1.90 -7.33
N TRP A 15 10.90 1.68 -8.55
CA TRP A 15 9.48 1.78 -8.82
C TRP A 15 9.00 0.70 -9.79
N CYS A 16 7.88 0.07 -9.45
CA CYS A 16 7.12 -0.78 -10.33
C CYS A 16 5.67 -0.29 -10.39
N TYR A 17 5.08 -0.24 -11.58
CA TYR A 17 3.68 0.15 -11.74
C TYR A 17 3.00 -0.56 -12.91
N GLY A 18 1.68 -0.68 -12.85
CA GLY A 18 0.88 -1.33 -13.88
C GLY A 18 -0.61 -1.23 -13.61
N PHE A 19 -1.43 -1.76 -14.52
CA PHE A 19 -2.88 -1.75 -14.40
C PHE A 19 -3.44 -3.15 -14.19
N VAL A 20 -4.53 -3.24 -13.44
CA VAL A 20 -5.35 -4.44 -13.30
C VAL A 20 -6.79 -4.08 -13.64
N ALA A 21 -7.36 -4.71 -14.66
CA ALA A 21 -8.79 -4.57 -14.95
C ALA A 21 -9.58 -5.71 -14.32
N VAL A 22 -10.82 -5.48 -13.94
CA VAL A 22 -11.68 -6.51 -13.33
C VAL A 22 -12.97 -6.64 -14.13
N ARG A 23 -13.33 -7.89 -14.47
CA ARG A 23 -14.60 -8.29 -15.08
C ARG A 23 -15.28 -9.28 -14.15
N ASN A 24 -16.43 -8.91 -13.57
CA ASN A 24 -17.21 -9.78 -12.66
C ASN A 24 -16.33 -10.43 -11.57
N GLY A 25 -15.49 -9.64 -10.91
CA GLY A 25 -14.55 -10.12 -9.89
C GLY A 25 -13.31 -10.86 -10.41
N THR A 26 -13.17 -11.07 -11.72
CA THR A 26 -12.00 -11.73 -12.32
C THR A 26 -10.98 -10.69 -12.80
N PRO A 27 -9.74 -10.69 -12.26
CA PRO A 27 -8.71 -9.72 -12.65
C PRO A 27 -8.00 -10.11 -13.97
N ARG A 28 -7.66 -9.11 -14.78
CA ARG A 28 -6.72 -9.17 -15.90
C ARG A 28 -5.58 -8.20 -15.66
N TYR A 29 -4.38 -8.75 -15.56
CA TYR A 29 -3.16 -7.99 -15.33
C TYR A 29 -2.62 -7.41 -16.65
N GLY A 30 -2.30 -6.12 -16.65
CA GLY A 30 -1.50 -5.48 -17.69
C GLY A 30 -0.01 -5.76 -17.51
N PRO A 31 0.83 -5.26 -18.44
CA PRO A 31 2.27 -5.28 -18.28
C PRO A 31 2.72 -4.54 -17.01
N VAL A 32 3.78 -5.03 -16.38
CA VAL A 32 4.47 -4.35 -15.28
C VAL A 32 5.59 -3.50 -15.86
N HIS A 33 5.64 -2.23 -15.46
CA HIS A 33 6.65 -1.28 -15.86
C HIS A 33 7.59 -1.01 -14.69
N GLN A 34 8.91 -1.02 -14.94
CA GLN A 34 9.93 -0.76 -13.94
C GLN A 34 10.72 0.48 -14.37
N SER A 35 10.25 1.66 -13.98
CA SER A 35 10.90 2.94 -14.27
C SER A 35 10.49 4.00 -13.25
N THR A 36 11.34 5.00 -13.07
CA THR A 36 11.07 6.17 -12.21
C THR A 36 10.17 7.20 -12.90
N ASP A 37 10.14 7.19 -14.23
CA ASP A 37 9.37 8.09 -15.06
C ASP A 37 8.93 7.29 -16.31
N GLY A 38 7.67 7.42 -16.72
CA GLY A 38 7.22 6.74 -17.92
C GLY A 38 5.77 6.98 -18.30
N VAL A 39 5.53 6.97 -19.61
CA VAL A 39 4.19 7.04 -20.20
C VAL A 39 3.74 5.65 -20.62
N VAL A 40 2.61 5.21 -20.07
CA VAL A 40 2.06 3.87 -20.32
C VAL A 40 0.60 3.95 -20.73
N SER A 41 0.18 3.01 -21.57
CA SER A 41 -1.21 2.90 -22.03
C SER A 41 -1.77 1.54 -21.66
N PHE A 42 -3.04 1.53 -21.25
CA PHE A 42 -3.77 0.32 -20.93
C PHE A 42 -5.17 0.42 -21.52
N GLN A 43 -5.53 -0.54 -22.37
CA GLN A 43 -6.85 -0.59 -23.00
C GLN A 43 -7.75 -1.53 -22.19
N THR A 44 -8.93 -1.02 -21.84
CA THR A 44 -9.99 -1.83 -21.23
C THR A 44 -10.67 -2.68 -22.29
N GLN A 45 -11.15 -3.85 -21.89
CA GLN A 45 -11.92 -4.77 -22.72
C GLN A 45 -13.41 -4.70 -22.37
N PRO A 46 -14.31 -5.08 -23.30
CA PRO A 46 -15.74 -5.11 -23.02
C PRO A 46 -16.08 -5.89 -21.74
N GLY A 47 -16.97 -5.35 -20.91
CA GLY A 47 -17.39 -5.96 -19.65
C GLY A 47 -16.40 -5.83 -18.49
N GLU A 48 -15.24 -5.20 -18.68
CA GLU A 48 -14.43 -4.74 -17.55
C GLU A 48 -15.09 -3.51 -16.91
N SER A 49 -15.31 -3.58 -15.61
CA SER A 49 -16.05 -2.58 -14.84
C SER A 49 -15.17 -1.76 -13.89
N GLU A 50 -13.96 -2.25 -13.61
CA GLU A 50 -13.01 -1.60 -12.70
C GLU A 50 -11.61 -1.67 -13.30
N VAL A 51 -10.82 -0.62 -13.05
CA VAL A 51 -9.40 -0.57 -13.39
C VAL A 51 -8.64 -0.01 -12.20
N TYR A 52 -7.68 -0.79 -11.72
CA TYR A 52 -6.79 -0.43 -10.62
C TYR A 52 -5.43 -0.05 -11.20
N LEU A 53 -4.89 1.09 -10.77
CA LEU A 53 -3.47 1.39 -10.89
C LEU A 53 -2.77 0.78 -9.67
N VAL A 54 -1.82 -0.11 -9.91
CA VAL A 54 -0.96 -0.70 -8.87
C VAL A 54 0.40 -0.02 -8.97
N VAL A 55 0.86 0.55 -7.86
CA VAL A 55 2.19 1.17 -7.73
C VAL A 55 2.87 0.54 -6.53
N ALA A 56 4.13 0.14 -6.71
CA ALA A 56 4.97 -0.38 -5.65
C ALA A 56 6.32 0.34 -5.66
N GLY A 57 6.74 0.84 -4.49
CA GLY A 57 8.13 1.16 -4.24
C GLY A 57 8.92 -0.14 -4.17
N THR A 58 9.91 -0.29 -5.04
CA THR A 58 10.77 -1.47 -5.14
C THR A 58 12.21 -1.07 -4.90
N PRO A 59 12.59 -0.79 -3.64
CA PRO A 59 13.94 -0.34 -3.34
C PRO A 59 14.98 -1.41 -3.67
N GLY A 60 16.17 -0.96 -4.08
CA GLY A 60 17.29 -1.87 -4.37
C GLY A 60 17.82 -2.60 -3.13
N THR A 61 17.55 -2.07 -1.94
CA THR A 61 17.91 -2.66 -0.64
C THR A 61 16.69 -2.74 0.25
N VAL A 62 16.53 -3.87 0.95
CA VAL A 62 15.50 -4.03 1.97
C VAL A 62 16.00 -3.39 3.27
N HIS A 63 15.29 -2.36 3.73
CA HIS A 63 15.55 -1.72 5.02
C HIS A 63 14.77 -2.46 6.11
N HIS A 64 15.48 -3.09 7.05
CA HIS A 64 14.87 -3.84 8.14
C HIS A 64 14.71 -2.95 9.37
N HIS A 65 13.45 -2.73 9.76
CA HIS A 65 13.10 -2.03 10.98
C HIS A 65 12.14 -2.88 11.81
N ALA A 66 12.20 -2.77 13.14
CA ALA A 66 11.12 -3.29 13.98
C ALA A 66 9.85 -2.47 13.70
N PHE A 67 8.68 -3.10 13.88
CA PHE A 67 7.37 -2.57 13.42
C PHE A 67 7.13 -1.09 13.78
N LEU A 68 7.41 -0.68 15.01
CA LEU A 68 7.23 0.71 15.46
C LEU A 68 8.49 1.59 15.24
N ASP A 69 9.68 1.00 15.29
CA ASP A 69 10.95 1.74 15.14
C ASP A 69 11.18 2.21 13.70
N GLY A 70 10.55 1.53 12.73
CA GLY A 70 10.61 1.90 11.33
C GLY A 70 9.83 3.16 11.01
N TYR A 71 8.73 3.44 11.70
CA TYR A 71 7.87 4.56 11.33
C TYR A 71 8.58 5.94 11.34
N PRO A 72 9.39 6.30 12.36
CA PRO A 72 10.16 7.54 12.34
C PRO A 72 11.36 7.54 11.40
N THR A 73 11.75 6.39 10.82
CA THR A 73 13.00 6.25 10.04
C THR A 73 12.79 5.78 8.60
N ASN A 74 11.61 5.30 8.28
CA ASN A 74 11.22 4.83 6.96
C ASN A 74 11.01 6.03 6.04
N TYR A 75 11.85 6.11 5.02
CA TYR A 75 11.59 7.01 3.92
C TYR A 75 10.29 6.59 3.21
N ARG A 76 9.40 7.56 3.03
CA ARG A 76 8.23 7.44 2.18
C ARG A 76 8.69 7.36 0.73
N TYR A 77 7.83 6.78 -0.09
CA TYR A 77 7.99 6.62 -1.52
C TYR A 77 6.95 7.53 -2.18
N PRO A 78 7.24 8.81 -2.43
CA PRO A 78 6.30 9.71 -3.07
C PRO A 78 6.33 9.52 -4.58
N TYR A 79 5.15 9.51 -5.18
CA TYR A 79 4.95 9.44 -6.62
C TYR A 79 3.74 10.28 -7.00
N GLU A 80 3.69 10.68 -8.27
CA GLU A 80 2.55 11.32 -8.88
C GLU A 80 2.27 10.66 -10.24
N PHE A 81 1.05 10.85 -10.72
CA PHE A 81 0.67 10.38 -12.04
C PHE A 81 -0.41 11.26 -12.65
N ARG A 82 -0.44 11.30 -13.99
CA ARG A 82 -1.52 11.90 -14.77
C ARG A 82 -2.22 10.83 -15.60
N LEU A 83 -3.55 10.82 -15.53
CA LEU A 83 -4.40 10.03 -16.41
C LEU A 83 -5.05 10.95 -17.44
N SER A 84 -5.08 10.50 -18.70
CA SER A 84 -5.88 11.17 -19.74
C SER A 84 -7.30 10.59 -19.71
N GLY A 85 -8.31 11.45 -19.86
CA GLY A 85 -9.72 11.05 -19.91
C GLY A 85 -10.33 10.64 -18.57
N ALA A 86 -9.65 10.90 -17.44
CA ALA A 86 -10.16 10.63 -16.10
C ALA A 86 -9.83 11.79 -15.15
N VAL A 87 -10.71 12.03 -14.18
CA VAL A 87 -10.49 12.98 -13.08
C VAL A 87 -10.49 12.19 -11.76
N PRO A 88 -9.47 12.35 -10.89
CA PRO A 88 -9.48 11.70 -9.60
C PRO A 88 -10.72 12.06 -8.78
N SER A 89 -11.30 11.08 -8.09
CA SER A 89 -12.43 11.35 -7.21
C SER A 89 -12.03 12.35 -6.12
N GLY A 90 -12.87 13.36 -5.92
CA GLY A 90 -12.62 14.48 -5.02
C GLY A 90 -11.87 15.67 -5.64
N TYR A 91 -11.61 15.62 -6.94
CA TYR A 91 -10.97 16.69 -7.71
C TYR A 91 -11.80 17.08 -8.95
N GLU A 92 -13.03 16.59 -9.05
CA GLU A 92 -13.98 17.00 -10.07
C GLU A 92 -14.29 18.50 -9.94
N PRO A 93 -14.58 19.21 -11.06
CA PRO A 93 -15.00 20.60 -11.00
C PRO A 93 -16.19 20.80 -10.04
N GLY A 94 -16.04 21.73 -9.10
CA GLY A 94 -17.05 22.00 -8.07
C GLY A 94 -17.06 21.03 -6.88
N TYR A 95 -16.17 20.02 -6.84
CA TYR A 95 -16.01 19.16 -5.68
C TYR A 95 -15.44 19.95 -4.51
N VAL A 96 -16.06 19.80 -3.34
CA VAL A 96 -15.61 20.46 -2.12
C VAL A 96 -14.98 19.44 -1.19
N LYS A 97 -13.72 19.67 -0.81
CA LYS A 97 -12.99 18.87 0.18
C LYS A 97 -12.58 19.80 1.33
N PRO A 98 -12.94 19.50 2.59
CA PRO A 98 -13.63 18.30 3.07
C PRO A 98 -15.07 18.18 2.57
N VAL A 99 -15.62 16.96 2.52
CA VAL A 99 -17.03 16.78 2.16
C VAL A 99 -17.89 17.48 3.21
N ALA A 100 -18.73 18.42 2.77
CA ALA A 100 -19.72 19.02 3.66
C ALA A 100 -20.65 17.92 4.18
N THR A 101 -20.60 17.67 5.48
CA THR A 101 -21.55 16.77 6.15
C THR A 101 -22.84 17.52 6.48
N GLY A 102 -23.91 16.79 6.81
CA GLY A 102 -25.07 17.43 7.43
C GLY A 102 -24.67 18.10 8.75
N GLY A 103 -24.88 19.41 8.87
CA GLY A 103 -24.62 20.20 10.09
C GLY A 103 -23.19 20.73 10.20
N GLY A 104 -22.93 21.87 9.56
CA GLY A 104 -21.66 22.60 9.65
C GLY A 104 -21.67 23.86 8.80
N HIS A 105 -20.52 24.52 8.72
CA HIS A 105 -20.29 25.72 7.92
C HIS A 105 -18.82 25.82 7.47
N TRP A 106 -18.58 26.68 6.48
CA TRP A 106 -17.23 27.06 6.05
C TRP A 106 -16.70 28.16 6.97
N HIS A 107 -15.52 27.98 7.54
CA HIS A 107 -14.91 28.97 8.41
C HIS A 107 -14.55 30.23 7.61
N SER A 108 -14.93 31.41 8.11
CA SER A 108 -14.71 32.68 7.41
C SER A 108 -13.23 33.01 7.21
N ASN A 109 -12.37 32.52 8.10
CA ASN A 109 -10.92 32.67 8.00
C ASN A 109 -10.30 31.37 7.48
N GLY A 110 -10.07 31.33 6.17
CA GLY A 110 -9.39 30.23 5.44
C GLY A 110 -10.30 29.30 4.63
N GLY A 111 -11.60 29.25 4.91
CA GLY A 111 -12.57 28.51 4.11
C GLY A 111 -12.56 26.99 4.29
N GLY A 112 -12.02 26.46 5.39
CA GLY A 112 -12.11 25.05 5.75
C GLY A 112 -13.44 24.68 6.43
N TRP A 113 -13.73 23.37 6.51
CA TRP A 113 -15.01 22.88 7.03
C TRP A 113 -15.03 22.80 8.56
N VAL A 114 -16.11 23.26 9.18
CA VAL A 114 -16.35 23.17 10.63
C VAL A 114 -17.73 22.56 10.87
N SER A 115 -17.78 21.42 11.58
CA SER A 115 -19.06 20.82 11.98
C SER A 115 -19.76 21.66 13.06
N ASN A 116 -21.09 21.63 13.12
CA ASN A 116 -21.88 22.38 14.13
C ASN A 116 -21.56 22.01 15.58
N SER A 117 -21.04 20.81 15.83
CA SER A 117 -20.66 20.35 17.16
C SER A 117 -19.27 20.84 17.60
N ALA A 118 -18.48 21.40 16.68
CA ALA A 118 -17.14 21.87 16.95
C ALA A 118 -17.17 23.35 17.33
N ASP A 119 -16.23 23.77 18.18
CA ASP A 119 -16.09 25.16 18.60
C ASP A 119 -14.80 25.74 17.98
N VAL A 120 -14.95 26.68 17.04
CA VAL A 120 -13.83 27.28 16.32
C VAL A 120 -13.94 28.80 16.43
N ALA A 121 -12.93 29.41 17.04
CA ALA A 121 -12.85 30.85 17.17
C ALA A 121 -12.66 31.51 15.80
N ALA A 122 -13.34 32.64 15.57
CA ALA A 122 -13.22 33.42 14.33
C ALA A 122 -11.77 33.88 14.03
N THR A 123 -10.94 34.00 15.07
CA THR A 123 -9.52 34.36 14.98
C THR A 123 -8.63 33.21 14.51
N ALA A 124 -9.08 31.96 14.65
CA ALA A 124 -8.35 30.80 14.13
C ALA A 124 -8.39 30.79 12.60
N TYR A 125 -7.37 30.21 11.98
CA TYR A 125 -7.34 29.97 10.53
C TYR A 125 -7.63 28.49 10.27
N VAL A 126 -8.61 28.19 9.42
CA VAL A 126 -8.90 26.83 8.95
C VAL A 126 -8.81 26.85 7.44
N GLY A 127 -7.73 26.28 6.90
CA GLY A 127 -7.43 26.30 5.48
C GLY A 127 -8.48 25.55 4.63
N PRO A 128 -8.54 25.84 3.32
CA PRO A 128 -9.67 25.45 2.47
C PRO A 128 -9.83 23.93 2.28
N ARG A 129 -8.83 23.14 2.69
CA ARG A 129 -8.84 21.68 2.61
C ARG A 129 -8.72 21.00 3.99
N ALA A 130 -8.67 21.79 5.05
CA ALA A 130 -8.64 21.35 6.43
C ALA A 130 -10.06 21.19 6.99
N ALA A 131 -10.18 20.40 8.06
CA ALA A 131 -11.47 20.10 8.66
C ALA A 131 -11.42 20.08 10.20
N VAL A 132 -12.48 20.59 10.84
CA VAL A 132 -12.71 20.47 12.27
C VAL A 132 -14.07 19.79 12.51
N TYR A 133 -14.06 18.67 13.22
CA TYR A 133 -15.22 17.78 13.40
C TYR A 133 -15.51 17.45 14.86
N GLY A 134 -16.74 16.99 15.11
CA GLY A 134 -17.14 16.47 16.41
C GLY A 134 -17.07 17.57 17.47
N ASN A 135 -16.71 17.21 18.69
CA ASN A 135 -16.55 18.12 19.84
C ASN A 135 -15.14 18.74 19.93
N ALA A 136 -14.45 18.92 18.80
CA ALA A 136 -13.14 19.54 18.76
C ALA A 136 -13.21 21.05 19.06
N THR A 137 -12.12 21.61 19.60
CA THR A 137 -12.00 23.05 19.89
C THR A 137 -10.78 23.63 19.19
N VAL A 138 -10.94 24.74 18.48
CA VAL A 138 -9.84 25.51 17.89
C VAL A 138 -9.96 26.98 18.32
N SER A 139 -8.97 27.49 19.02
CA SER A 139 -9.04 28.81 19.67
C SER A 139 -7.77 29.66 19.48
N GLY A 140 -7.84 30.94 19.82
CA GLY A 140 -6.73 31.88 19.63
C GLY A 140 -6.45 32.14 18.14
N ASN A 141 -5.16 32.24 17.78
CA ASN A 141 -4.69 32.39 16.40
C ASN A 141 -4.19 31.06 15.81
N ALA A 142 -4.68 29.92 16.32
CA ALA A 142 -4.29 28.61 15.84
C ALA A 142 -4.55 28.47 14.34
N ARG A 143 -3.68 27.73 13.64
CA ARG A 143 -3.74 27.55 12.18
C ARG A 143 -3.85 26.06 11.87
N ILE A 144 -4.94 25.68 11.21
CA ILE A 144 -5.16 24.34 10.67
C ILE A 144 -4.99 24.42 9.15
N GLU A 145 -3.99 23.75 8.62
CA GLU A 145 -3.51 23.92 7.24
C GLU A 145 -3.42 22.59 6.48
N GLY A 146 -3.24 22.67 5.16
CA GLY A 146 -3.12 21.48 4.32
C GLY A 146 -4.37 20.61 4.35
N LEU A 147 -4.20 19.32 4.60
CA LEU A 147 -5.24 18.32 4.77
C LEU A 147 -5.43 17.95 6.25
N ALA A 148 -4.95 18.77 7.19
CA ALA A 148 -5.02 18.48 8.61
C ALA A 148 -6.46 18.41 9.15
N TRP A 149 -6.70 17.45 10.04
CA TRP A 149 -8.00 17.18 10.64
C TRP A 149 -7.92 17.28 12.17
N VAL A 150 -8.88 17.99 12.78
CA VAL A 150 -9.06 18.03 14.23
C VAL A 150 -10.43 17.45 14.55
N ASN A 151 -10.48 16.36 15.32
CA ASN A 151 -11.73 15.69 15.66
C ASN A 151 -11.70 15.03 17.05
N SER A 152 -12.77 14.32 17.43
CA SER A 152 -12.81 13.43 18.60
C SER A 152 -12.27 14.06 19.90
N GLY A 153 -12.65 15.32 20.16
CA GLY A 153 -12.24 16.08 21.34
C GLY A 153 -10.84 16.68 21.30
N GLY A 154 -10.15 16.66 20.15
CA GLY A 154 -8.88 17.35 19.96
C GLY A 154 -9.02 18.86 20.17
N SER A 155 -8.02 19.47 20.82
CA SER A 155 -7.97 20.91 21.10
C SER A 155 -6.73 21.53 20.48
N VAL A 156 -6.90 22.62 19.74
CA VAL A 156 -5.80 23.42 19.18
C VAL A 156 -5.96 24.87 19.63
N SER A 157 -4.92 25.48 20.20
CA SER A 157 -5.03 26.78 20.85
C SER A 157 -3.77 27.65 20.70
N GLY A 158 -3.87 28.93 21.07
CA GLY A 158 -2.74 29.86 21.04
C GLY A 158 -2.36 30.22 19.61
N ASN A 159 -1.08 30.07 19.25
CA ASN A 159 -0.53 30.26 17.91
C ASN A 159 -0.06 28.93 17.29
N ALA A 160 -0.58 27.80 17.77
CA ALA A 160 -0.18 26.49 17.28
C ALA A 160 -0.53 26.30 15.81
N VAL A 161 0.30 25.54 15.10
CA VAL A 161 0.11 25.22 13.68
C VAL A 161 -0.01 23.72 13.52
N VAL A 162 -1.12 23.27 12.94
CA VAL A 162 -1.36 21.87 12.56
C VAL A 162 -1.49 21.83 11.05
N ARG A 163 -0.62 21.07 10.36
CA ARG A 163 -0.49 21.14 8.90
C ARG A 163 -0.27 19.77 8.25
N ASP A 164 -0.05 19.77 6.94
CA ASP A 164 0.18 18.57 6.13
C ASP A 164 -1.00 17.60 6.18
N ASN A 165 -0.81 16.38 6.68
CA ASN A 165 -1.88 15.38 6.88
C ASN A 165 -2.14 15.09 8.37
N ALA A 166 -1.68 15.98 9.26
CA ALA A 166 -1.75 15.75 10.70
C ALA A 166 -3.20 15.53 11.18
N LEU A 167 -3.36 14.58 12.10
CA LEU A 167 -4.63 14.22 12.71
C LEU A 167 -4.56 14.46 14.21
N ILE A 168 -5.36 15.42 14.70
CA ILE A 168 -5.49 15.71 16.14
C ILE A 168 -6.78 15.09 16.63
N GLN A 169 -6.67 14.08 17.48
CA GLN A 169 -7.80 13.28 17.94
C GLN A 169 -7.59 12.75 19.36
N GLY A 170 -8.61 12.11 19.94
CA GLY A 170 -8.48 11.41 21.22
C GLY A 170 -8.19 12.31 22.42
N GLY A 171 -8.65 13.57 22.40
CA GLY A 171 -8.42 14.53 23.49
C GLY A 171 -7.04 15.18 23.51
N VAL A 172 -6.22 15.00 22.48
CA VAL A 172 -4.90 15.64 22.37
C VAL A 172 -5.05 17.17 22.36
N SER A 173 -4.18 17.87 23.12
CA SER A 173 -4.20 19.33 23.24
C SER A 173 -2.91 19.93 22.70
N ILE A 174 -3.01 20.67 21.60
CA ILE A 174 -1.90 21.39 20.98
C ILE A 174 -2.10 22.88 21.25
N GLY A 175 -1.10 23.56 21.77
CA GLY A 175 -1.21 24.93 22.23
C GLY A 175 0.05 25.75 22.00
N GLY A 176 -0.01 27.02 22.44
CA GLY A 176 1.14 27.93 22.45
C GLY A 176 1.75 28.12 21.07
N THR A 177 2.99 27.69 20.85
CA THR A 177 3.71 27.82 19.57
C THR A 177 4.04 26.48 18.93
N ALA A 178 3.38 25.40 19.36
CA ALA A 178 3.66 24.06 18.85
C ALA A 178 3.32 23.95 17.35
N VAL A 179 4.17 23.24 16.62
CA VAL A 179 3.96 22.89 15.20
C VAL A 179 3.83 21.38 15.09
N VAL A 180 2.71 20.91 14.55
CA VAL A 180 2.44 19.49 14.28
C VAL A 180 2.19 19.32 12.78
N GLY A 181 2.88 18.38 12.15
CA GLY A 181 2.80 18.12 10.71
C GLY A 181 3.31 16.73 10.36
N GLY A 182 3.59 16.49 9.08
CA GLY A 182 4.12 15.22 8.61
C GLY A 182 3.31 13.99 9.07
N ASP A 183 3.99 13.05 9.73
CA ASP A 183 3.44 11.80 10.30
C ASP A 183 3.28 11.86 11.83
N ALA A 184 3.38 13.05 12.44
CA ALA A 184 3.35 13.15 13.88
C ALA A 184 2.00 12.69 14.48
N GLU A 185 2.07 11.81 15.47
CA GLU A 185 0.94 11.42 16.33
C GLU A 185 1.28 11.79 17.79
N PRO A 186 1.17 13.08 18.15
CA PRO A 186 1.49 13.51 19.50
C PRO A 186 0.51 12.88 20.49
N SER A 187 1.05 12.36 21.60
CA SER A 187 0.24 11.93 22.75
C SER A 187 0.34 12.99 23.86
N GLY A 188 -0.81 13.35 24.44
CA GLY A 188 -0.87 14.32 25.55
C GLY A 188 -1.02 15.78 25.12
N SER A 189 -0.35 16.68 25.84
CA SER A 189 -0.50 18.14 25.69
C SER A 189 0.81 18.82 25.31
N CYS A 190 0.88 19.39 24.10
CA CYS A 190 2.07 20.05 23.56
C CYS A 190 1.84 21.56 23.48
N SER A 191 2.61 22.37 24.21
CA SER A 191 2.49 23.85 24.22
C SER A 191 3.56 24.58 23.39
N SER A 192 4.61 23.87 22.99
CA SER A 192 5.71 24.38 22.16
C SER A 192 6.43 23.20 21.48
N GLY A 193 7.35 23.49 20.57
CA GLY A 193 8.14 22.49 19.86
C GLY A 193 7.63 22.19 18.45
N THR A 194 8.39 21.37 17.73
CA THR A 194 8.08 20.93 16.37
C THR A 194 8.01 19.40 16.33
N TYR A 195 6.90 18.88 15.82
CA TYR A 195 6.59 17.46 15.75
C TYR A 195 6.13 17.11 14.33
N LEU A 196 6.97 16.44 13.56
CA LEU A 196 6.78 16.05 12.16
C LEU A 196 6.86 14.53 11.94
N MET A 197 7.29 13.74 12.92
CA MET A 197 7.40 12.27 12.81
C MET A 197 6.62 11.55 13.92
N PHE A 198 6.16 10.33 13.62
CA PHE A 198 5.65 9.43 14.64
C PHE A 198 6.82 8.92 15.49
N SER A 199 6.80 9.19 16.79
CA SER A 199 7.80 8.69 17.72
C SER A 199 7.15 8.28 19.03
N THR A 200 7.27 7.00 19.37
CA THR A 200 6.71 6.43 20.61
C THR A 200 7.47 6.85 21.86
N SER A 201 8.72 7.31 21.70
CA SER A 201 9.60 7.72 22.80
C SER A 201 9.64 9.23 23.01
N ARG A 202 9.25 10.01 22.00
CA ARG A 202 9.25 11.47 22.07
C ARG A 202 7.87 11.98 22.48
N GLY A 203 7.75 12.40 23.74
CA GLY A 203 6.59 13.13 24.22
C GLY A 203 6.61 14.62 23.83
N CYS A 204 5.67 15.38 24.37
CA CYS A 204 5.61 16.84 24.25
C CYS A 204 6.75 17.54 25.01
N ASP A 205 7.98 17.42 24.50
CA ASP A 205 9.23 17.89 25.09
C ASP A 205 9.58 19.37 24.81
N GLY A 206 8.78 20.09 24.03
CA GLY A 206 9.02 21.48 23.64
C GLY A 206 10.18 21.70 22.66
N ARG A 207 10.87 20.63 22.21
CA ARG A 207 12.06 20.78 21.36
C ARG A 207 11.67 21.16 19.94
N ALA A 208 12.43 22.09 19.36
CA ALA A 208 12.30 22.51 17.97
C ALA A 208 13.23 21.68 17.06
N GLY A 209 13.12 21.90 15.74
CA GLY A 209 14.07 21.37 14.77
C GLY A 209 13.93 19.88 14.46
N GLU A 210 12.78 19.28 14.77
CA GLU A 210 12.48 17.96 14.23
C GLU A 210 12.34 18.05 12.71
N THR A 211 13.18 17.32 11.99
CA THR A 211 13.12 17.18 10.54
C THR A 211 12.09 16.11 10.21
N ASP A 212 11.17 16.37 9.28
CA ASP A 212 10.38 15.29 8.69
C ASP A 212 11.36 14.30 8.04
N VAL A 213 11.25 13.01 8.36
CA VAL A 213 12.11 11.99 7.74
C VAL A 213 11.95 11.94 6.22
N ASN A 214 10.86 12.53 5.75
CA ASN A 214 10.53 12.66 4.35
C ASN A 214 10.89 14.06 3.89
N PRO A 215 11.88 14.19 3.00
CA PRO A 215 12.17 15.49 2.42
C PRO A 215 10.91 16.02 1.73
N SER A 216 10.70 17.33 1.82
CA SER A 216 9.64 17.95 1.05
C SER A 216 9.93 17.73 -0.44
N HIS A 217 9.05 17.02 -1.12
CA HIS A 217 9.07 16.97 -2.56
C HIS A 217 8.20 18.11 -3.07
N GLY A 218 8.77 18.97 -3.92
CA GLY A 218 7.95 19.90 -4.68
C GLY A 218 6.92 19.11 -5.48
N ARG A 219 5.69 19.64 -5.58
CA ARG A 219 4.73 19.08 -6.52
C ARG A 219 5.32 19.15 -7.91
N PHE A 220 5.12 18.11 -8.71
CA PHE A 220 5.52 18.20 -10.11
C PHE A 220 4.66 19.24 -10.82
N THR A 221 5.27 19.92 -11.78
CA THR A 221 4.54 20.85 -12.64
C THR A 221 3.60 20.09 -13.56
N ASP A 222 2.50 20.73 -13.97
CA ASP A 222 1.59 20.16 -14.98
C ASP A 222 2.31 19.81 -16.29
N ALA A 223 3.42 20.51 -16.58
CA ALA A 223 4.31 20.25 -17.71
C ALA A 223 5.13 18.96 -17.51
N GLU A 224 5.70 18.74 -16.33
CA GLU A 224 6.41 17.50 -16.01
C GLU A 224 5.49 16.28 -16.02
N LEU A 225 4.22 16.44 -15.70
CA LEU A 225 3.21 15.38 -15.76
C LEU A 225 2.46 15.33 -17.09
N ALA A 226 2.82 16.17 -18.07
CA ALA A 226 2.11 16.25 -19.33
C ALA A 226 2.20 14.93 -20.12
N ILE A 227 1.15 14.63 -20.87
CA ILE A 227 1.13 13.57 -21.86
C ILE A 227 1.19 14.29 -23.20
N ASP A 228 2.38 14.40 -23.78
CA ASP A 228 2.58 15.12 -25.05
C ASP A 228 2.40 14.19 -26.25
N GLY A 229 1.49 14.58 -27.16
CA GLY A 229 1.30 13.93 -28.48
C GLY A 229 0.45 12.65 -28.50
N PRO A 230 -0.01 12.22 -29.69
CA PRO A 230 -0.68 10.93 -29.85
C PRO A 230 0.29 9.79 -29.55
N VAL A 231 -0.13 8.83 -28.71
CA VAL A 231 0.65 7.62 -28.42
C VAL A 231 0.81 6.83 -29.71
N THR A 232 1.99 6.88 -30.33
CA THR A 232 2.36 5.92 -31.37
C THR A 232 2.45 4.56 -30.69
N THR A 233 1.45 3.72 -30.91
CA THR A 233 1.42 2.34 -30.41
C THR A 233 2.50 1.52 -31.11
N THR A 234 3.74 1.56 -30.62
CA THR A 234 4.68 0.46 -30.86
C THR A 234 4.29 -0.66 -29.90
N GLN A 235 3.30 -1.44 -30.31
CA GLN A 235 3.07 -2.77 -29.76
C GLN A 235 4.39 -3.55 -29.84
N PRO A 236 4.91 -4.16 -28.76
CA PRO A 236 6.03 -5.07 -28.89
C PRO A 236 5.60 -6.22 -29.79
N THR A 237 6.23 -6.31 -30.96
CA THR A 237 6.05 -7.40 -31.92
C THR A 237 6.48 -8.68 -31.23
N THR A 238 5.51 -9.50 -30.83
CA THR A 238 5.77 -10.90 -30.51
C THR A 238 6.02 -11.60 -31.84
N THR A 239 7.25 -12.09 -32.04
CA THR A 239 7.60 -12.94 -33.18
C THR A 239 6.90 -14.28 -33.01
N THR A 240 5.66 -14.39 -33.49
CA THR A 240 4.92 -15.65 -33.56
C THR A 240 5.02 -16.19 -34.98
N THR A 241 5.87 -17.19 -35.17
CA THR A 241 5.89 -18.05 -36.36
C THR A 241 4.51 -18.67 -36.53
N THR A 242 3.73 -18.20 -37.51
CA THR A 242 2.37 -18.70 -37.76
C THR A 242 2.37 -19.61 -38.97
N ARG A 243 1.95 -20.87 -38.79
CA ARG A 243 1.55 -21.78 -39.88
C ARG A 243 0.10 -21.46 -40.25
N SER A 244 -0.12 -21.18 -41.53
CA SER A 244 -1.43 -20.86 -42.12
C SER A 244 -2.53 -21.84 -41.74
N THR A 245 -3.71 -21.30 -41.38
CA THR A 245 -4.99 -21.77 -41.90
C THR A 245 -5.99 -20.62 -41.92
N THR A 246 -6.55 -20.39 -43.10
CA THR A 246 -7.63 -19.48 -43.45
C THR A 246 -8.93 -19.90 -42.75
N THR A 247 -9.82 -18.95 -42.42
CA THR A 247 -11.27 -18.96 -42.77
C THR A 247 -12.10 -17.98 -41.93
N THR A 248 -12.60 -16.96 -42.63
CA THR A 248 -13.96 -16.38 -42.63
C THR A 248 -14.58 -15.73 -41.39
N THR A 249 -14.69 -14.41 -41.55
CA THR A 249 -15.61 -13.42 -40.97
C THR A 249 -17.08 -13.88 -40.87
N ARG A 250 -17.75 -13.60 -39.74
CA ARG A 250 -19.15 -13.15 -39.77
C ARG A 250 -19.55 -12.31 -38.56
N SER A 251 -20.27 -11.25 -38.89
CA SER A 251 -20.75 -10.16 -38.04
C SER A 251 -21.96 -10.49 -37.15
N THR A 252 -21.97 -9.77 -36.03
CA THR A 252 -23.08 -9.10 -35.32
C THR A 252 -24.49 -9.70 -35.30
N THR A 253 -25.06 -9.84 -34.10
CA THR A 253 -26.46 -9.49 -33.85
C THR A 253 -26.63 -8.95 -32.43
N THR A 254 -27.20 -7.76 -32.36
CA THR A 254 -27.62 -6.97 -31.19
C THR A 254 -28.99 -7.45 -30.72
N THR A 255 -29.24 -7.69 -29.43
CA THR A 255 -30.61 -7.54 -28.87
C THR A 255 -30.66 -7.32 -27.35
N THR A 256 -31.17 -6.13 -27.00
CA THR A 256 -32.05 -5.75 -25.88
C THR A 256 -31.77 -6.09 -24.41
N ARG A 257 -31.47 -4.98 -23.71
CA ARG A 257 -31.78 -4.60 -22.33
C ARG A 257 -33.18 -5.04 -21.86
N SER A 258 -33.25 -5.63 -20.67
CA SER A 258 -34.48 -5.70 -19.87
C SER A 258 -34.19 -5.21 -18.45
N THR A 259 -34.99 -4.25 -18.01
CA THR A 259 -34.98 -3.57 -16.72
C THR A 259 -35.78 -4.38 -15.70
N THR A 260 -35.21 -4.63 -14.51
CA THR A 260 -36.01 -5.06 -13.36
C THR A 260 -35.63 -4.31 -12.09
N THR A 261 -36.71 -3.90 -11.43
CA THR A 261 -36.84 -2.93 -10.35
C THR A 261 -36.32 -3.44 -9.01
N THR A 262 -35.76 -2.49 -8.26
CA THR A 262 -35.27 -2.57 -6.88
C THR A 262 -36.36 -2.95 -5.88
N THR A 263 -36.09 -3.94 -5.03
CA THR A 263 -36.76 -4.10 -3.72
C THR A 263 -35.72 -4.01 -2.60
N ARG A 264 -35.93 -3.01 -1.75
CA ARG A 264 -35.12 -2.64 -0.58
C ARG A 264 -35.57 -3.50 0.60
N SER A 265 -34.64 -4.25 1.20
CA SER A 265 -34.86 -4.93 2.48
C SER A 265 -33.80 -4.46 3.49
N THR A 266 -34.28 -3.82 4.55
CA THR A 266 -33.53 -3.38 5.72
C THR A 266 -33.59 -4.46 6.80
N THR A 267 -32.46 -5.05 7.22
CA THR A 267 -32.38 -5.67 8.56
C THR A 267 -30.93 -5.74 9.10
N THR A 268 -30.73 -5.07 10.24
CA THR A 268 -29.83 -5.29 11.39
C THR A 268 -28.41 -5.85 11.23
N ARG A 269 -27.44 -5.02 11.65
CA ARG A 269 -26.02 -5.28 11.91
C ARG A 269 -25.80 -6.18 13.14
N PRO A 270 -25.09 -7.32 13.04
CA PRO A 270 -24.50 -7.97 14.20
C PRO A 270 -23.13 -7.34 14.52
N THR A 271 -22.88 -7.18 15.81
CA THR A 271 -21.62 -6.71 16.40
C THR A 271 -20.54 -7.77 16.23
N THR A 272 -19.49 -7.49 15.45
CA THR A 272 -18.30 -8.36 15.34
C THR A 272 -17.20 -7.87 16.27
N THR A 273 -16.84 -8.73 17.22
CA THR A 273 -15.63 -8.66 18.04
C THR A 273 -14.38 -8.85 17.16
N GLN A 274 -13.40 -7.96 17.33
CA GLN A 274 -12.11 -7.98 16.62
C GLN A 274 -11.25 -9.16 17.12
N PRO A 275 -10.72 -10.04 16.26
CA PRO A 275 -9.76 -11.05 16.68
C PRO A 275 -8.36 -10.46 16.84
N THR A 276 -7.76 -10.71 17.99
CA THR A 276 -6.37 -10.41 18.33
C THR A 276 -5.43 -11.35 17.55
N THR A 277 -4.59 -10.82 16.66
CA THR A 277 -3.56 -11.60 15.96
C THR A 277 -2.30 -11.70 16.81
N THR A 278 -2.07 -12.84 17.45
CA THR A 278 -0.80 -13.18 18.10
C THR A 278 0.12 -13.82 17.06
N ALA A 279 1.19 -13.11 16.65
CA ALA A 279 2.27 -13.71 15.85
C ALA A 279 3.14 -14.58 16.77
N SER A 280 3.26 -15.87 16.48
CA SER A 280 4.18 -16.80 17.15
C SER A 280 5.17 -17.38 16.14
N ARG A 281 6.45 -17.36 16.49
CA ARG A 281 7.58 -17.77 15.65
C ARG A 281 8.10 -19.14 16.08
N PRO A 282 7.90 -20.18 15.25
CA PRO A 282 8.85 -21.28 15.09
C PRO A 282 9.59 -21.11 13.76
N THR A 283 10.90 -21.34 13.76
CA THR A 283 11.73 -21.37 12.54
C THR A 283 12.44 -22.71 12.50
N THR A 284 12.20 -23.50 11.46
CA THR A 284 12.92 -24.76 11.23
C THR A 284 13.75 -24.60 9.97
N THR A 285 15.05 -24.87 10.07
CA THR A 285 16.00 -24.77 8.94
C THR A 285 16.64 -26.13 8.71
N THR A 286 16.69 -26.58 7.47
CA THR A 286 17.46 -27.77 7.09
C THR A 286 18.27 -27.46 5.85
N THR A 287 19.52 -27.92 5.85
CA THR A 287 20.48 -27.73 4.75
C THR A 287 20.61 -29.07 4.03
N THR A 288 20.48 -29.07 2.71
CA THR A 288 20.71 -30.28 1.90
C THR A 288 21.75 -30.03 0.81
N THR A 289 22.61 -31.03 0.62
CA THR A 289 23.74 -30.98 -0.32
C THR A 289 23.34 -31.61 -1.64
N THR A 290 23.51 -30.88 -2.75
CA THR A 290 23.29 -31.43 -4.10
C THR A 290 24.64 -31.74 -4.76
N ALA A 291 24.67 -32.74 -5.64
CA ALA A 291 25.87 -33.11 -6.38
C ALA A 291 26.42 -31.91 -7.18
N GLY A 292 27.66 -31.52 -6.91
CA GLY A 292 28.31 -30.32 -7.48
C GLY A 292 28.72 -29.24 -6.46
N GLY A 293 28.55 -29.49 -5.15
CA GLY A 293 29.02 -28.58 -4.09
C GLY A 293 28.12 -27.36 -3.84
N ARG A 294 26.99 -27.28 -4.55
CA ARG A 294 25.95 -26.26 -4.33
C ARG A 294 25.03 -26.71 -3.22
N THR A 295 24.86 -25.86 -2.22
CA THR A 295 23.98 -26.08 -1.07
C THR A 295 23.00 -24.93 -0.96
N CYS A 296 21.82 -25.20 -0.43
CA CYS A 296 20.91 -24.16 0.04
C CYS A 296 20.25 -24.59 1.34
N SER A 297 19.76 -23.61 2.09
CA SER A 297 18.90 -23.80 3.26
C SER A 297 17.59 -23.04 3.05
N ALA A 298 16.53 -23.53 3.68
CA ALA A 298 15.24 -22.86 3.68
C ALA A 298 14.69 -22.74 5.10
N SER A 299 14.00 -21.64 5.38
CA SER A 299 13.34 -21.38 6.66
C SER A 299 11.90 -20.95 6.44
N TYR A 300 11.00 -21.37 7.33
CA TYR A 300 9.57 -21.13 7.22
C TYR A 300 9.05 -20.28 8.38
N ARG A 301 8.08 -19.40 8.11
CA ARG A 301 7.32 -18.68 9.13
C ARG A 301 5.86 -18.51 8.73
N ILE A 302 4.99 -18.43 9.74
CA ILE A 302 3.60 -18.00 9.58
C ILE A 302 3.56 -16.49 9.87
N LEU A 303 3.17 -15.69 8.89
CA LEU A 303 3.07 -14.24 9.01
C LEU A 303 1.76 -13.79 9.68
N GLY A 304 0.69 -14.55 9.46
CA GLY A 304 -0.62 -14.29 10.03
C GLY A 304 -1.55 -15.49 9.85
N GLN A 305 -2.55 -15.61 10.72
CA GLN A 305 -3.54 -16.68 10.69
C GLN A 305 -4.91 -16.14 11.07
N TRP A 306 -5.95 -16.67 10.43
CA TRP A 306 -7.36 -16.34 10.64
C TRP A 306 -8.20 -17.63 10.58
N PRO A 307 -9.50 -17.59 10.96
CA PRO A 307 -10.35 -18.76 10.86
C PRO A 307 -10.36 -19.35 9.44
N GLY A 308 -9.85 -20.58 9.29
CA GLY A 308 -9.79 -21.32 8.03
C GLY A 308 -8.60 -21.01 7.11
N GLY A 309 -7.69 -20.10 7.47
CA GLY A 309 -6.55 -19.76 6.61
C GLY A 309 -5.37 -19.10 7.30
N PHE A 310 -4.23 -19.07 6.61
CA PHE A 310 -3.00 -18.47 7.09
C PHE A 310 -2.14 -17.96 5.93
N GLN A 311 -1.20 -17.07 6.24
CA GLN A 311 -0.16 -16.62 5.34
C GLN A 311 1.18 -17.20 5.77
N GLY A 312 1.81 -17.97 4.88
CA GLY A 312 3.15 -18.53 5.05
C GLY A 312 4.20 -17.77 4.26
N GLU A 313 5.43 -17.76 4.76
CA GLU A 313 6.59 -17.24 4.06
C GLU A 313 7.77 -18.19 4.22
N VAL A 314 8.52 -18.37 3.14
CA VAL A 314 9.73 -19.19 3.09
C VAL A 314 10.90 -18.36 2.57
N ALA A 315 11.99 -18.34 3.33
CA ALA A 315 13.25 -17.73 2.92
C ALA A 315 14.27 -18.81 2.57
N VAL A 316 14.87 -18.70 1.40
CA VAL A 316 15.89 -19.59 0.84
C VAL A 316 17.23 -18.86 0.85
N THR A 317 18.30 -19.53 1.28
CA THR A 317 19.65 -18.97 1.30
C THR A 317 20.61 -19.92 0.58
N ALA A 318 21.38 -19.40 -0.37
CA ALA A 318 22.47 -20.13 -1.00
C ALA A 318 23.62 -20.34 -0.01
N GLY A 319 24.28 -21.49 -0.09
CA GLY A 319 25.46 -21.77 0.72
C GLY A 319 26.72 -21.04 0.22
N GLY A 320 27.88 -21.67 0.39
CA GLY A 320 29.17 -21.05 0.06
C GLY A 320 29.47 -20.86 -1.43
N ALA A 321 28.60 -21.31 -2.33
CA ALA A 321 28.75 -21.19 -3.78
C ALA A 321 27.50 -20.57 -4.42
N PRO A 322 27.64 -19.83 -5.52
CA PRO A 322 26.48 -19.32 -6.25
C PRO A 322 25.64 -20.46 -6.83
N ILE A 323 24.32 -20.27 -6.83
CA ILE A 323 23.34 -21.22 -7.35
C ILE A 323 22.52 -20.54 -8.47
N SER A 324 22.06 -21.33 -9.44
CA SER A 324 21.27 -20.85 -10.58
C SER A 324 19.77 -21.09 -10.42
N GLY A 325 19.40 -21.96 -9.48
CA GLY A 325 18.04 -22.25 -9.10
C GLY A 325 17.96 -22.94 -7.74
N TRP A 326 16.76 -22.95 -7.18
CA TRP A 326 16.47 -23.62 -5.93
C TRP A 326 15.10 -24.28 -5.97
N THR A 327 14.98 -25.40 -5.27
CA THR A 327 13.75 -26.14 -5.06
C THR A 327 13.61 -26.41 -3.56
N VAL A 328 12.49 -25.99 -2.98
CA VAL A 328 12.15 -26.25 -1.58
C VAL A 328 10.98 -27.22 -1.51
N THR A 329 11.11 -28.28 -0.71
CA THR A 329 10.05 -29.26 -0.49
C THR A 329 9.71 -29.37 0.99
N TRP A 330 8.44 -29.60 1.29
CA TRP A 330 7.97 -29.88 2.65
C TRP A 330 6.66 -30.69 2.63
N THR A 331 6.30 -31.23 3.78
CA THR A 331 5.01 -31.91 3.98
C THR A 331 4.24 -31.20 5.10
N PHE A 332 3.01 -30.80 4.83
CA PHE A 332 2.13 -30.19 5.82
C PHE A 332 1.64 -31.22 6.85
N PRO A 333 1.78 -30.96 8.17
CA PRO A 333 1.46 -31.94 9.20
C PRO A 333 -0.03 -32.06 9.55
N ASP A 334 -0.83 -31.01 9.29
CA ASP A 334 -2.18 -30.84 9.84
C ASP A 334 -3.24 -30.64 8.75
N GLY A 335 -3.03 -31.24 7.57
CA GLY A 335 -3.97 -31.14 6.45
C GLY A 335 -4.03 -29.75 5.80
N GLN A 336 -3.00 -28.92 5.99
CA GLN A 336 -2.92 -27.63 5.30
C GLN A 336 -2.78 -27.81 3.79
N ALA A 337 -3.25 -26.82 3.03
CA ALA A 337 -3.11 -26.77 1.58
C ALA A 337 -2.77 -25.36 1.13
N VAL A 338 -1.91 -25.22 0.11
CA VAL A 338 -1.62 -23.91 -0.51
C VAL A 338 -2.77 -23.55 -1.46
N SER A 339 -3.30 -22.33 -1.35
CA SER A 339 -4.37 -21.81 -2.22
C SER A 339 -3.88 -20.76 -3.22
N GLN A 340 -2.86 -19.97 -2.85
CA GLN A 340 -2.24 -18.96 -3.72
C GLN A 340 -0.77 -18.80 -3.33
N SER A 341 0.12 -18.54 -4.30
CA SER A 341 1.54 -18.28 -4.04
C SER A 341 2.06 -17.08 -4.83
N TRP A 342 3.17 -16.52 -4.36
CA TRP A 342 3.95 -15.51 -5.07
C TRP A 342 5.44 -15.70 -4.79
N GLY A 343 6.30 -15.27 -5.70
CA GLY A 343 7.76 -15.42 -5.57
C GLY A 343 8.28 -16.87 -5.76
N ALA A 344 7.39 -17.84 -5.96
CA ALA A 344 7.72 -19.22 -6.31
C ALA A 344 6.61 -19.86 -7.15
N VAL A 345 6.97 -20.86 -7.94
CA VAL A 345 6.01 -21.77 -8.56
C VAL A 345 5.80 -22.94 -7.61
N ILE A 346 4.60 -23.05 -7.05
CA ILE A 346 4.25 -24.08 -6.07
C ILE A 346 3.35 -25.13 -6.69
N THR A 347 3.71 -26.40 -6.53
CA THR A 347 2.88 -27.56 -6.84
C THR A 347 2.68 -28.40 -5.59
N SER A 348 1.44 -28.85 -5.36
CA SER A 348 1.09 -29.71 -4.23
C SER A 348 0.43 -31.01 -4.69
N THR A 349 0.70 -32.10 -3.96
CA THR A 349 0.03 -33.40 -4.15
C THR A 349 -0.28 -33.96 -2.77
N GLY A 350 -1.54 -33.90 -2.37
CA GLY A 350 -1.93 -34.12 -0.99
C GLY A 350 -1.23 -33.12 -0.06
N ALA A 351 -0.62 -33.62 1.02
CA ALA A 351 0.12 -32.79 1.97
C ALA A 351 1.54 -32.41 1.52
N ALA A 352 2.07 -33.04 0.46
CA ALA A 352 3.42 -32.78 -0.05
C ALA A 352 3.42 -31.53 -0.95
N VAL A 353 4.35 -30.62 -0.70
CA VAL A 353 4.50 -29.36 -1.43
C VAL A 353 5.91 -29.25 -1.99
N THR A 354 6.00 -28.84 -3.25
CA THR A 354 7.24 -28.49 -3.93
C THR A 354 7.14 -27.06 -4.44
N ALA A 355 8.10 -26.22 -4.08
CA ALA A 355 8.23 -24.84 -4.53
C ALA A 355 9.54 -24.67 -5.29
N THR A 356 9.47 -24.21 -6.54
CA THR A 356 10.64 -23.85 -7.33
C THR A 356 10.73 -22.34 -7.52
N ASN A 357 11.95 -21.84 -7.74
CA ASN A 357 12.16 -20.42 -7.98
C ASN A 357 11.33 -19.88 -9.16
N ALA A 358 10.90 -18.63 -9.05
CA ALA A 358 10.40 -17.88 -10.20
C ALA A 358 11.55 -17.59 -11.19
N ALA A 359 11.20 -17.20 -12.42
CA ALA A 359 12.18 -16.95 -13.48
C ALA A 359 13.24 -15.89 -13.14
N TRP A 360 12.96 -15.01 -12.17
CA TRP A 360 13.78 -13.85 -11.82
C TRP A 360 14.53 -13.98 -10.48
N ASN A 361 14.28 -15.03 -9.68
CA ASN A 361 14.90 -15.19 -8.35
C ASN A 361 15.59 -16.54 -8.11
N GLY A 362 15.89 -17.29 -9.18
CA GLY A 362 16.66 -18.55 -9.06
C GLY A 362 18.15 -18.33 -8.83
N GLY A 363 18.73 -17.33 -9.50
CA GLY A 363 20.15 -16.99 -9.40
C GLY A 363 20.47 -16.29 -8.09
N LEU A 364 21.22 -16.94 -7.20
CA LEU A 364 21.68 -16.38 -5.94
C LEU A 364 23.21 -16.49 -5.84
N ALA A 365 23.86 -15.39 -5.48
CA ALA A 365 25.28 -15.40 -5.12
C ALA A 365 25.51 -16.22 -3.83
N ALA A 366 26.75 -16.60 -3.54
CA ALA A 366 27.08 -17.29 -2.29
C ALA A 366 26.61 -16.48 -1.07
N GLY A 367 25.87 -17.12 -0.17
CA GLY A 367 25.26 -16.50 1.02
C GLY A 367 24.05 -15.59 0.75
N ALA A 368 23.69 -15.32 -0.51
CA ALA A 368 22.51 -14.52 -0.85
C ALA A 368 21.22 -15.34 -0.70
N GLY A 369 20.08 -14.64 -0.57
CA GLY A 369 18.79 -15.28 -0.35
C GLY A 369 17.66 -14.76 -1.24
N ALA A 370 16.62 -15.57 -1.36
CA ALA A 370 15.34 -15.24 -1.96
C ALA A 370 14.22 -15.55 -0.96
N THR A 371 13.10 -14.84 -1.07
CA THR A 371 11.92 -15.08 -0.25
C THR A 371 10.71 -15.25 -1.14
N PHE A 372 9.85 -16.18 -0.78
CA PHE A 372 8.55 -16.38 -1.40
C PHE A 372 7.46 -16.56 -0.34
N GLY A 373 6.22 -16.31 -0.72
CA GLY A 373 5.09 -16.39 0.20
C GLY A 373 3.90 -17.09 -0.43
N PHE A 374 2.97 -17.47 0.42
CA PHE A 374 1.74 -18.13 0.00
C PHE A 374 0.59 -17.92 1.00
N ILE A 375 -0.63 -18.00 0.52
CA ILE A 375 -1.83 -18.19 1.35
C ILE A 375 -2.14 -19.68 1.38
N GLY A 376 -2.43 -20.20 2.57
CA GLY A 376 -2.86 -21.57 2.77
C GLY A 376 -4.15 -21.67 3.58
N THR A 377 -4.84 -22.79 3.44
CA THR A 377 -5.96 -23.19 4.30
C THR A 377 -5.44 -24.08 5.42
N ALA A 378 -5.98 -23.93 6.62
CA ALA A 378 -5.67 -24.80 7.77
C ALA A 378 -6.94 -25.08 8.59
N GLY A 379 -6.94 -26.22 9.27
CA GLY A 379 -7.99 -26.60 10.22
C GLY A 379 -7.79 -25.96 11.59
N ALA A 380 -8.15 -26.67 12.65
CA ALA A 380 -7.95 -26.20 14.03
C ALA A 380 -6.46 -26.13 14.43
N THR A 381 -5.62 -26.99 13.84
CA THR A 381 -4.17 -27.00 14.04
C THR A 381 -3.46 -26.50 12.78
N ASN A 382 -2.31 -25.81 12.97
CA ASN A 382 -1.47 -25.30 11.89
C ASN A 382 0.01 -25.44 12.27
N GLY A 383 0.49 -26.68 12.30
CA GLY A 383 1.87 -27.02 12.62
C GLY A 383 2.85 -26.58 11.54
N VAL A 384 4.04 -26.16 11.97
CA VAL A 384 5.13 -25.73 11.08
C VAL A 384 5.84 -26.94 10.50
N PRO A 385 5.98 -27.05 9.16
CA PRO A 385 6.62 -28.19 8.53
C PRO A 385 8.16 -28.09 8.57
N VAL A 386 8.82 -29.23 8.39
CA VAL A 386 10.27 -29.29 8.12
C VAL A 386 10.50 -29.14 6.61
N LEU A 387 11.43 -28.28 6.21
CA LEU A 387 11.73 -27.99 4.82
C LEU A 387 13.00 -28.70 4.38
N THR A 388 13.09 -29.05 3.10
CA THR A 388 14.31 -29.50 2.42
C THR A 388 14.61 -28.55 1.27
N CYS A 389 15.88 -28.19 1.03
CA CYS A 389 16.28 -27.26 -0.03
C CYS A 389 17.33 -27.87 -0.97
N THR A 390 17.02 -27.98 -2.25
CA THR A 390 17.93 -28.48 -3.29
C THR A 390 18.33 -27.34 -4.22
N ALA A 391 19.64 -27.22 -4.49
CA ALA A 391 20.21 -26.16 -5.33
C ALA A 391 20.69 -26.72 -6.68
N SER A 392 20.57 -25.93 -7.75
CA SER A 392 21.03 -26.30 -9.11
C SER A 392 22.10 -25.37 -9.65
#